data_AF-A0AAV7AIX5-F1
#
_entry.id   AF-A0AAV7AIX5-F1
#
_cell.length_a   1.000
_cell.length_b   1.000
_cell.length_c   1.000
_cell.angle_alpha   90.00
_cell.angle_beta   90.00
_cell.angle_gamma   90.00
#
_symmetry.space_group_name_H-M   'P 1'
#
loop_
_entity.id
_entity.type
_entity.pdbx_description
1 polymer ?
#
loop_
_entity_poly.entity_id
_entity_poly.type
_entity_poly.pdbx_seq_one_letter_code
_entity_poly.pdbx_strand_id
1 'polypeptide(L)'
;MTEESGVFIREVERRDRTVLEIRQLSSGDVGCVVWDAAIVLSKFLERQECAEPGLFKGRHVVELGSGTGIVGIMASTLGASVTVTDLEDLQHLMKANITSNSALISGSCQAKVLKWFVFR
;
A
#
# COMPACT_ATOMS: atom_id res chain seq x y z
N MET A 1 10.42 -23.38 -16.39
CA MET A 1 10.65 -21.93 -16.36
C MET A 1 9.31 -21.28 -16.65
N THR A 2 8.48 -21.14 -15.63
CA THR A 2 7.08 -20.71 -15.78
C THR A 2 7.05 -19.19 -15.86
N GLU A 3 6.63 -18.65 -17.01
CA GLU A 3 6.19 -17.27 -17.12
C GLU A 3 5.10 -17.04 -16.04
N GLU A 4 5.34 -16.13 -15.09
CA GLU A 4 4.30 -15.64 -14.16
C GLU A 4 3.25 -14.88 -14.97
N SER A 5 2.38 -15.64 -15.64
CA SER A 5 1.37 -15.16 -16.57
C SER A 5 0.22 -14.57 -15.75
N GLY A 6 0.43 -13.35 -15.25
CA GLY A 6 -0.63 -12.56 -14.64
C GLY A 6 -0.22 -11.44 -13.68
N VAL A 7 1.08 -11.23 -13.42
CA VAL A 7 1.53 -10.08 -12.63
C VAL A 7 1.70 -8.87 -13.53
N PHE A 8 1.14 -7.72 -13.16
CA PHE A 8 1.36 -6.45 -13.85
C PHE A 8 1.56 -5.31 -12.86
N ILE A 9 2.33 -4.30 -13.25
CA ILE A 9 2.70 -3.18 -12.38
C ILE A 9 1.80 -1.97 -12.67
N ARG A 10 1.26 -1.37 -11.61
CA ARG A 10 0.75 0.01 -11.63
C ARG A 10 1.80 0.91 -11.03
N GLU A 11 2.28 1.85 -11.82
CA GLU A 11 3.11 2.93 -11.36
C GLU A 11 2.23 4.06 -10.79
N VAL A 12 2.60 4.56 -9.62
CA VAL A 12 2.02 5.76 -9.03
C VAL A 12 3.14 6.72 -8.66
N GLU A 13 3.33 7.73 -9.51
CA GLU A 13 4.29 8.81 -9.27
C GLU A 13 3.91 9.55 -7.98
N ARG A 14 4.88 9.87 -7.14
CA ARG A 14 4.79 10.71 -5.92
C ARG A 14 5.09 12.17 -6.28
N ARG A 15 4.75 13.11 -5.40
CA ARG A 15 4.98 14.55 -5.64
C ARG A 15 6.47 14.89 -5.80
N ASP A 16 7.36 14.12 -5.18
CA ASP A 16 8.81 14.26 -5.32
C ASP A 16 9.39 13.58 -6.58
N ARG A 17 8.52 13.12 -7.49
CA ARG A 17 8.83 12.40 -8.75
C ARG A 17 9.41 11.00 -8.59
N THR A 18 9.53 10.49 -7.36
CA THR A 18 9.78 9.06 -7.15
C THR A 18 8.50 8.28 -7.48
N VAL A 19 8.62 7.00 -7.83
CA VAL A 19 7.48 6.20 -8.29
C VAL A 19 7.27 5.03 -7.35
N LEU A 20 6.02 4.82 -6.92
CA LEU A 20 5.62 3.58 -6.28
C LEU A 20 5.28 2.54 -7.34
N GLU A 21 5.91 1.38 -7.27
CA GLU A 21 5.63 0.23 -8.14
C GLU A 21 4.72 -0.75 -7.41
N ILE A 22 3.48 -0.86 -7.87
CA ILE A 22 2.47 -1.69 -7.23
C ILE A 22 2.13 -2.88 -8.12
N ARG A 23 2.53 -4.07 -7.70
CA ARG A 23 2.14 -5.34 -8.33
C ARG A 23 0.65 -5.57 -8.16
N GLN A 24 0.05 -6.08 -9.22
CA GLN A 24 -1.35 -6.48 -9.34
C GLN A 24 -1.40 -7.86 -9.99
N LEU A 25 -2.51 -8.58 -9.79
CA LEU A 25 -2.71 -9.92 -10.35
C LEU A 25 -3.93 -9.91 -11.29
N SER A 26 -3.77 -10.45 -12.50
CA SER A 26 -4.82 -10.56 -13.52
C SER A 26 -5.78 -11.72 -13.25
N SER A 27 -5.33 -12.70 -12.45
CA SER A 27 -6.13 -13.82 -11.97
C SER A 27 -6.13 -13.78 -10.43
N GLY A 28 -7.29 -13.47 -9.84
CA GLY A 28 -7.49 -13.30 -8.40
C GLY A 28 -8.81 -12.60 -8.10
N ASP A 29 -9.16 -12.45 -6.81
CA ASP A 29 -10.34 -11.71 -6.37
C ASP A 29 -10.14 -10.18 -6.50
N VAL A 30 -11.20 -9.38 -6.34
CA VAL A 30 -11.22 -7.92 -6.60
C VAL A 30 -10.18 -7.08 -5.84
N GLY A 31 -9.53 -7.65 -4.81
CA GLY A 31 -8.46 -7.00 -4.02
C GLY A 31 -7.10 -6.94 -4.72
N CYS A 32 -6.95 -7.56 -5.89
CA CYS A 32 -5.67 -7.69 -6.58
C CYS A 32 -5.30 -6.51 -7.52
N VAL A 33 -6.15 -5.48 -7.61
CA VAL A 33 -5.94 -4.31 -8.48
C VAL A 33 -5.93 -2.99 -7.69
N VAL A 34 -5.25 -1.99 -8.23
CA VAL A 34 -5.26 -0.63 -7.70
C VAL A 34 -6.53 0.07 -8.15
N TRP A 35 -7.42 0.31 -7.18
CA TRP A 35 -8.66 1.05 -7.38
C TRP A 35 -8.41 2.56 -7.44
N ASP A 36 -9.22 3.28 -8.22
CA ASP A 36 -9.10 4.74 -8.36
C ASP A 36 -9.21 5.47 -7.02
N ALA A 37 -10.08 4.98 -6.11
CA ALA A 37 -10.20 5.53 -4.76
C ALA A 37 -8.88 5.45 -3.97
N ALA A 38 -8.10 4.39 -4.15
CA ALA A 38 -6.80 4.24 -3.50
C ALA A 38 -5.79 5.26 -4.05
N ILE A 39 -5.83 5.55 -5.35
CA ILE A 39 -5.00 6.59 -5.97
C ILE A 39 -5.38 7.97 -5.43
N VAL A 40 -6.68 8.29 -5.42
CA VAL A 40 -7.21 9.55 -4.89
C VAL A 40 -6.80 9.75 -3.43
N LEU A 41 -6.96 8.72 -2.58
CA LEU A 41 -6.58 8.81 -1.17
C LEU A 41 -5.07 8.96 -1.00
N SER A 42 -4.26 8.22 -1.76
CA SER A 42 -2.80 8.35 -1.74
C SER A 42 -2.36 9.78 -2.06
N LYS A 43 -2.94 10.38 -3.10
CA LYS A 43 -2.69 11.78 -3.48
C LYS A 43 -3.19 12.78 -2.46
N PHE A 44 -4.29 12.48 -1.79
CA PHE A 44 -4.79 13.30 -0.69
C PHE A 44 -3.81 13.31 0.49
N LEU A 45 -3.23 12.16 0.88
CA LEU A 45 -2.24 12.09 1.96
C LEU A 45 -1.00 12.94 1.63
N GLU A 46 -0.48 12.85 0.41
CA GLU A 46 0.64 13.70 -0.02
C GLU A 46 0.31 15.19 0.07
N ARG A 47 -0.91 15.57 -0.31
CA ARG A 47 -1.38 16.96 -0.20
C ARG A 47 -1.44 17.42 1.25
N GLN A 48 -1.90 16.56 2.17
CA GLN A 48 -1.95 16.88 3.60
C GLN A 48 -0.55 17.05 4.19
N GLU A 49 0.38 16.14 3.88
CA GLU A 49 1.79 16.24 4.32
C GLU A 49 2.47 17.51 3.79
N CYS A 50 2.11 17.96 2.59
CA CYS A 50 2.63 19.23 2.07
C CYS A 50 2.01 20.47 2.74
N ALA A 51 0.77 20.38 3.19
CA ALA A 51 0.12 21.46 3.91
C ALA A 51 0.63 21.55 5.36
N GLU A 52 0.94 20.40 5.97
CA GLU A 52 1.47 20.27 7.31
C GLU A 52 2.66 19.28 7.30
N PRO A 53 3.90 19.77 7.09
CA PRO A 53 5.09 18.92 7.07
C PRO A 53 5.29 18.18 8.39
N GLY A 54 5.51 16.87 8.31
CA GLY A 54 5.65 15.96 9.44
C GLY A 54 4.33 15.42 9.99
N LEU A 55 3.18 15.69 9.34
CA LEU A 55 1.86 15.26 9.78
C LEU A 55 1.81 13.75 10.03
N PHE A 56 2.43 12.94 9.18
CA PHE A 56 2.40 11.47 9.31
C PHE A 56 3.58 10.89 10.09
N LYS A 57 4.64 11.68 10.34
CA LYS A 57 5.89 11.19 10.91
C LYS A 57 5.69 10.57 12.30
N GLY A 58 6.03 9.29 12.43
CA GLY A 58 5.93 8.54 13.68
C GLY A 58 4.50 8.19 14.11
N ARG A 59 3.47 8.51 13.31
CA ARG A 59 2.09 8.12 13.63
C ARG A 59 1.87 6.64 13.35
N HIS A 60 1.09 5.99 14.21
CA HIS A 60 0.64 4.63 13.99
C HIS A 60 -0.63 4.63 13.14
N VAL A 61 -0.57 3.97 11.98
CA VAL A 61 -1.67 3.91 11.02
C VAL A 61 -2.06 2.46 10.79
N VAL A 62 -3.37 2.19 10.79
CA VAL A 62 -3.93 0.92 10.36
C VAL A 62 -4.77 1.17 9.12
N GLU A 63 -4.49 0.44 8.04
CA GLU A 63 -5.32 0.43 6.85
C GLU A 63 -6.15 -0.86 6.83
N LEU A 64 -7.45 -0.74 6.57
CA LEU A 64 -8.41 -1.84 6.53
C LEU A 64 -8.85 -2.06 5.08
N GLY A 65 -8.80 -3.31 4.59
CA GLY A 65 -9.15 -3.60 3.20
C GLY A 65 -8.11 -3.03 2.24
N SER A 66 -6.83 -3.26 2.56
CA SER A 66 -5.69 -2.68 1.87
C SER A 66 -5.53 -3.11 0.40
N GLY A 67 -6.06 -4.28 0.01
CA GLY A 67 -5.88 -4.84 -1.33
C GLY A 67 -4.41 -4.99 -1.69
N THR A 68 -3.93 -4.12 -2.58
CA THR A 68 -2.51 -4.04 -2.98
C THR A 68 -1.60 -3.40 -1.92
N GLY A 69 -2.17 -2.68 -0.94
CA GLY A 69 -1.45 -1.96 0.12
C GLY A 69 -0.95 -0.57 -0.26
N ILE A 70 -1.35 -0.03 -1.42
CA ILE A 70 -0.79 1.22 -1.95
C ILE A 70 -0.96 2.42 -1.00
N VAL A 71 -2.12 2.59 -0.34
CA VAL A 71 -2.34 3.76 0.52
C VAL A 71 -1.49 3.67 1.77
N GLY A 72 -1.41 2.48 2.39
CA GLY A 72 -0.52 2.25 3.52
C GLY A 72 0.95 2.41 3.16
N ILE A 73 1.37 1.93 1.99
CA ILE A 73 2.74 2.17 1.48
C ILE A 73 2.97 3.67 1.31
N MET A 74 2.06 4.40 0.67
CA MET A 74 2.15 5.86 0.54
C MET A 74 2.32 6.53 1.91
N ALA A 75 1.46 6.23 2.88
CA ALA A 75 1.54 6.78 4.23
C ALA A 75 2.90 6.47 4.91
N SER A 76 3.45 5.27 4.69
CA SER A 76 4.77 4.88 5.21
C SER A 76 5.92 5.64 4.54
N THR A 77 5.80 6.04 3.26
CA THR A 77 6.77 6.94 2.60
C THR A 77 6.75 8.36 3.17
N LEU A 78 5.63 8.76 3.79
CA LEU A 78 5.46 10.03 4.50
C LEU A 78 5.87 9.93 5.99
N GLY A 79 6.44 8.80 6.41
CA GLY A 79 7.04 8.64 7.74
C GLY A 79 6.14 7.96 8.77
N ALA A 80 4.96 7.46 8.40
CA ALA A 80 4.09 6.70 9.30
C ALA A 80 4.63 5.29 9.59
N SER A 81 4.26 4.75 10.75
CA SER A 81 4.39 3.32 11.07
C SER A 81 3.06 2.63 10.79
N VAL A 82 3.01 1.88 9.70
CA VAL A 82 1.78 1.40 9.08
C VAL A 82 1.62 -0.11 9.25
N THR A 83 0.42 -0.53 9.60
CA THR A 83 -0.04 -1.91 9.46
C THR A 83 -1.14 -1.95 8.41
N VAL A 84 -0.83 -2.51 7.23
CA VAL A 84 -1.81 -2.77 6.18
C VAL A 84 -2.49 -4.10 6.45
N THR A 85 -3.82 -4.13 6.30
CA THR A 85 -4.60 -5.30 6.66
C THR A 85 -5.63 -5.70 5.62
N ASP A 86 -5.70 -7.00 5.38
CA ASP A 86 -6.68 -7.61 4.50
C ASP A 86 -6.80 -9.11 4.82
N LEU A 87 -7.51 -9.85 3.96
CA LEU A 87 -7.64 -11.30 4.02
C LEU A 87 -6.28 -12.02 3.88
N GLU A 88 -6.23 -13.28 4.30
CA GLU A 88 -5.04 -14.14 4.23
C GLU A 88 -4.49 -14.22 2.80
N ASP A 89 -5.38 -14.37 1.82
CA ASP A 89 -5.03 -14.54 0.41
C ASP A 89 -4.28 -13.32 -0.17
N LEU A 90 -4.41 -12.13 0.42
CA LEU A 90 -3.75 -10.91 -0.05
C LEU A 90 -2.42 -10.60 0.65
N GLN A 91 -2.06 -11.38 1.68
CA GLN A 91 -0.84 -11.12 2.45
C GLN A 91 0.42 -11.21 1.60
N HIS A 92 0.48 -12.15 0.66
CA HIS A 92 1.62 -12.32 -0.23
C HIS A 92 1.80 -11.10 -1.16
N LEU A 93 0.71 -10.57 -1.71
CA LEU A 93 0.69 -9.42 -2.59
C LEU A 93 1.13 -8.14 -1.84
N MET A 94 0.54 -7.89 -0.67
CA MET A 94 0.92 -6.74 0.16
C MET A 94 2.40 -6.80 0.57
N LYS A 95 2.90 -7.95 1.01
CA LYS A 95 4.32 -8.12 1.38
C LYS A 95 5.25 -7.89 0.18
N ALA A 96 4.89 -8.35 -1.01
CA ALA A 96 5.65 -8.11 -2.22
C ALA A 96 5.70 -6.60 -2.55
N ASN A 97 4.57 -5.90 -2.47
CA ASN A 97 4.50 -4.47 -2.73
C ASN A 97 5.26 -3.64 -1.69
N ILE A 98 5.20 -4.00 -0.40
CA ILE A 98 6.01 -3.36 0.64
C ILE A 98 7.50 -3.54 0.33
N THR A 99 7.91 -4.76 -0.04
CA THR A 99 9.32 -5.08 -0.33
C THR A 99 9.82 -4.30 -1.55
N SER A 100 9.04 -4.26 -2.64
CA SER A 100 9.37 -3.50 -3.86
C SER A 100 9.56 -2.01 -3.61
N ASN A 101 8.87 -1.43 -2.63
CA ASN A 101 8.93 0.01 -2.33
C ASN A 101 9.75 0.35 -1.08
N SER A 102 10.45 -0.63 -0.49
CA SER A 102 11.15 -0.48 0.80
C SER A 102 12.17 0.67 0.83
N ALA A 103 12.84 0.95 -0.29
CA ALA A 103 13.81 2.05 -0.39
C ALA A 103 13.15 3.45 -0.29
N LEU A 104 11.85 3.56 -0.55
CA LEU A 104 11.09 4.82 -0.47
C LEU A 104 10.37 4.99 0.86
N ILE A 105 10.35 3.96 1.71
CA ILE A 105 9.68 3.98 3.01
C ILE A 105 10.58 4.69 4.02
N SER A 106 10.12 5.84 4.52
CA SER A 106 10.80 6.62 5.55
C SER A 106 10.33 6.28 6.98
N GLY A 107 9.16 5.64 7.10
CA GLY A 107 8.62 5.08 8.35
C GLY A 107 8.76 3.56 8.41
N SER A 108 7.64 2.86 8.59
CA SER A 108 7.60 1.39 8.50
C SER A 108 6.26 0.91 7.93
N CYS A 109 6.26 -0.26 7.29
CA CYS A 109 5.05 -0.89 6.78
C CYS A 109 5.11 -2.40 6.97
N GLN A 110 4.06 -2.99 7.54
CA GLN A 110 3.92 -4.44 7.68
C GLN A 110 2.52 -4.87 7.27
N ALA A 111 2.41 -6.06 6.69
CA ALA A 111 1.13 -6.68 6.36
C ALA A 111 0.67 -7.63 7.47
N LYS A 112 -0.59 -7.55 7.87
CA LYS A 112 -1.23 -8.48 8.80
C LYS A 112 -2.62 -8.89 8.32
N VAL A 113 -3.07 -10.04 8.78
CA VAL A 113 -4.42 -10.54 8.48
C VAL A 113 -5.42 -9.86 9.38
N LEU A 114 -6.48 -9.31 8.80
CA LEU A 114 -7.65 -8.83 9.52
C LEU A 114 -8.90 -9.07 8.67
N LYS A 115 -9.69 -10.07 9.05
CA LYS A 115 -11.01 -10.32 8.47
C LYS A 115 -12.05 -9.53 9.25
N TRP A 116 -12.81 -8.69 8.55
CA TRP A 116 -13.83 -7.86 9.19
C TRP A 116 -14.87 -8.71 9.92
N PHE A 117 -15.38 -8.16 11.02
CA PHE A 117 -16.44 -8.74 11.85
C PHE A 117 -16.12 -10.13 12.44
N VAL A 118 -14.85 -10.54 12.43
CA VAL A 118 -14.37 -11.71 13.17
C VAL A 118 -13.72 -11.21 14.45
N PHE A 119 -14.47 -11.29 15.54
CA PHE A 119 -13.96 -11.02 16.88
C PHE A 119 -13.47 -12.35 17.47
N ARG A 120 -12.18 -12.44 17.79
CA ARG A 120 -11.60 -13.54 18.57
C ARG A 120 -11.29 -13.05 19.97
#